data_AF-A0A7S7PQV8-F1
#
_entry.id   AF-A0A7S7PQV8-F1
#
_cell.length_a   1.000
_cell.length_b   1.000
_cell.length_c   1.000
_cell.angle_alpha   90.00
_cell.angle_beta   90.00
_cell.angle_gamma   90.00
#
_symmetry.space_group_name_H-M   'P 1'
#
loop_
_entity.id
_entity.type
_entity.pdbx_description
1 polymer ?
#
loop_
_entity_poly.entity_id
_entity_poly.type
_entity_poly.pdbx_seq_one_letter_code
_entity_poly.pdbx_strand_id
1 'polypeptide(L)'
;MRYFFEDCAFDTERRELRRGLDVVPTTPQVLDLLEYLIRSRDRVVSKDDLVSAIWNGRIVSDAALTTRLNAVRRAIGDSGQQQRLIKTFPRKGFRFVGAVYDEDRRPGTTVITVPVVSSNAVGERRFTGWLENLRRRLKLVGSVLASVAAIGAIAGGVAGYWNAWKTVRADAQRESQNIPTVGPKIAPRLSLVVLPFASLNDDQAQDSFADSISTDLTTDLARMPATLVIGRETALTYKKKSIDLKQLGTDLGIRWAVRGAVRRNGEQVRVNVSLTDLQTARDIWSDRFDGDLANLTVLQDTITARLLCVAHLHLRQYEEALQPCSRSLNMTGTDFQAYMSLISAYGWTWQTERTRGGNVTAAQDTS
;
A
#
# COMPACT_ATOMS: atom_id res chain seq x y z
N MET A 1 -20.69 -12.29 -10.00
CA MET A 1 -19.91 -12.42 -11.25
C MET A 1 -18.43 -12.21 -11.00
N ARG A 2 -17.58 -13.13 -11.48
CA ARG A 2 -16.13 -13.10 -11.25
C ARG A 2 -15.38 -13.08 -12.58
N TYR A 3 -14.48 -12.11 -12.71
CA TYR A 3 -13.64 -11.93 -13.88
C TYR A 3 -12.21 -12.36 -13.59
N PHE A 4 -11.63 -13.20 -14.45
CA PHE A 4 -10.23 -13.59 -14.42
C PHE A 4 -9.52 -13.01 -15.63
N PHE A 5 -8.38 -12.35 -15.44
CA PHE A 5 -7.56 -11.81 -16.52
C PHE A 5 -6.11 -11.75 -16.07
N GLU A 6 -5.22 -12.32 -16.88
CA GLU A 6 -3.81 -12.53 -16.50
C GLU A 6 -3.68 -13.19 -15.11
N ASP A 7 -2.99 -12.56 -14.17
CA ASP A 7 -2.83 -12.99 -12.79
C ASP A 7 -3.91 -12.41 -11.85
N CYS A 8 -4.89 -11.67 -12.36
CA CYS A 8 -5.91 -11.00 -11.56
C CYS A 8 -7.24 -11.77 -11.54
N ALA A 9 -7.90 -11.76 -10.37
CA ALA A 9 -9.25 -12.25 -10.18
C ALA A 9 -10.10 -11.16 -9.52
N PHE A 10 -11.13 -10.67 -10.20
CA PHE A 10 -12.00 -9.61 -9.72
C PHE A 10 -13.41 -10.13 -9.46
N ASP A 11 -13.83 -10.09 -8.20
CA ASP A 11 -15.17 -10.45 -7.75
C ASP A 11 -16.02 -9.18 -7.60
N THR A 12 -16.99 -8.99 -8.51
CA THR A 12 -17.83 -7.79 -8.54
C THR A 12 -18.79 -7.72 -7.36
N GLU A 13 -19.25 -8.86 -6.86
CA GLU A 13 -20.23 -8.92 -5.76
C GLU A 13 -19.55 -8.66 -4.41
N ARG A 14 -18.39 -9.30 -4.20
CA ARG A 14 -17.59 -9.08 -2.98
C ARG A 14 -16.80 -7.79 -3.01
N ARG A 15 -16.80 -7.07 -4.14
CA ARG A 15 -16.03 -5.83 -4.36
C ARG A 15 -14.55 -6.05 -4.02
N GLU A 16 -14.01 -7.16 -4.52
CA GLU A 16 -12.68 -7.64 -4.15
C GLU A 16 -11.88 -7.92 -5.42
N LEU A 17 -10.79 -7.19 -5.61
CA LEU A 17 -9.80 -7.49 -6.64
C LEU A 17 -8.67 -8.29 -6.00
N ARG A 18 -8.27 -9.39 -6.62
CA ARG A 18 -7.11 -10.19 -6.26
C ARG A 18 -6.10 -10.19 -7.37
N ARG A 19 -4.82 -10.30 -7.03
CA ARG A 19 -3.73 -10.60 -7.95
C ARG A 19 -2.93 -11.76 -7.38
N GLY A 20 -2.83 -12.85 -8.13
CA GLY A 20 -2.44 -14.14 -7.61
C GLY A 20 -3.39 -14.58 -6.48
N LEU A 21 -2.83 -14.81 -5.30
CA LEU A 21 -3.58 -15.20 -4.10
C LEU A 21 -3.91 -14.02 -3.19
N ASP A 22 -3.33 -12.84 -3.43
CA ASP A 22 -3.44 -11.67 -2.58
C ASP A 22 -4.62 -10.76 -2.99
N VAL A 23 -5.35 -10.25 -2.00
CA VAL A 23 -6.36 -9.21 -2.21
C VAL A 23 -5.66 -7.87 -2.42
N VAL A 24 -5.93 -7.20 -3.55
CA VAL A 24 -5.43 -5.89 -3.89
C VAL A 24 -6.34 -4.83 -3.23
N PRO A 25 -5.85 -4.13 -2.19
CA PRO A 25 -6.65 -3.13 -1.49
C PRO A 25 -6.80 -1.89 -2.37
N THR A 26 -8.02 -1.57 -2.77
CA THR A 26 -8.30 -0.37 -3.57
C THR A 26 -9.58 0.32 -3.12
N THR A 27 -9.72 1.59 -3.50
CA THR A 27 -10.93 2.34 -3.17
C THR A 27 -12.13 1.83 -3.96
N PRO A 28 -13.36 1.87 -3.43
CA PRO A 28 -14.57 1.45 -4.13
C PRO A 28 -14.68 2.04 -5.55
N GLN A 29 -14.42 3.34 -5.71
CA GLN A 29 -14.48 4.02 -7.00
C GLN A 29 -13.49 3.49 -8.05
N VAL A 30 -12.37 2.89 -7.61
CA VAL A 30 -11.40 2.24 -8.51
C VAL A 30 -11.94 0.90 -8.98
N LEU A 31 -12.63 0.16 -8.11
CA LEU A 31 -13.33 -1.08 -8.49
C LEU A 31 -14.53 -0.79 -9.40
N ASP A 32 -15.29 0.29 -9.14
CA ASP A 32 -16.38 0.74 -10.03
C ASP A 32 -15.85 1.05 -11.44
N LEU A 33 -14.74 1.79 -11.50
CA LEU A 33 -14.09 2.15 -12.76
C LEU A 33 -13.57 0.91 -13.50
N LEU A 34 -12.97 -0.04 -12.78
CA LEU A 34 -12.48 -1.29 -13.34
C LEU A 34 -13.62 -2.16 -13.86
N GLU A 35 -14.68 -2.34 -13.07
CA GLU A 35 -15.88 -3.09 -13.45
C GLU A 35 -16.52 -2.52 -14.71
N TYR A 36 -16.69 -1.20 -14.75
CA TYR A 36 -17.29 -0.52 -15.91
C TYR A 36 -16.43 -0.69 -17.18
N LEU A 37 -15.10 -0.64 -17.06
CA LEU A 37 -14.17 -0.88 -18.17
C LEU A 37 -14.19 -2.34 -18.64
N ILE A 38 -14.25 -3.32 -17.73
CA ILE A 38 -14.32 -4.75 -18.06
C ILE A 38 -15.66 -5.11 -18.71
N ARG A 39 -16.77 -4.54 -18.23
CA ARG A 39 -18.11 -4.72 -18.82
C ARG A 39 -18.23 -4.05 -20.18
N SER A 40 -17.53 -2.94 -20.39
CA SER A 40 -17.52 -2.21 -21.66
C SER A 40 -16.37 -2.61 -22.60
N ARG A 41 -15.70 -3.74 -22.35
CA ARG A 41 -14.46 -4.16 -23.04
C ARG A 41 -14.58 -4.31 -24.56
N ASP A 42 -15.78 -4.40 -25.11
CA ASP A 42 -16.01 -4.53 -26.55
C ASP A 42 -15.97 -3.20 -27.30
N ARG A 43 -15.98 -2.06 -26.59
CA ARG A 43 -15.93 -0.71 -27.18
C ARG A 43 -14.92 0.20 -26.47
N VAL A 44 -14.61 1.32 -27.11
CA VAL A 44 -13.86 2.41 -26.47
C VAL A 44 -14.83 3.25 -25.66
N VAL A 45 -14.49 3.51 -24.41
CA VAL A 45 -15.28 4.32 -23.46
C VAL A 45 -14.72 5.74 -23.42
N SER A 46 -15.56 6.75 -23.66
CA SER A 46 -15.12 8.15 -23.64
C SER A 46 -14.85 8.67 -22.23
N LYS A 47 -14.15 9.80 -22.10
CA LYS A 47 -13.92 10.45 -20.80
C LYS A 47 -15.25 10.84 -20.14
N ASP A 48 -16.16 11.39 -20.92
CA ASP A 48 -17.46 11.87 -20.42
C ASP A 48 -18.35 10.71 -19.95
N ASP A 49 -18.30 9.57 -20.64
CA ASP A 49 -18.99 8.35 -20.22
C ASP A 49 -18.44 7.83 -18.89
N LEU A 50 -17.10 7.85 -18.71
CA LEU A 50 -16.47 7.46 -17.44
C LEU A 50 -16.83 8.41 -16.30
N VAL A 51 -16.80 9.71 -16.55
CA VAL A 51 -17.16 10.73 -15.54
C VAL A 51 -18.62 10.57 -15.14
N SER A 52 -19.52 10.44 -16.12
CA SER A 52 -20.96 10.30 -15.87
C SER A 52 -21.27 9.03 -15.10
N ALA A 53 -20.69 7.89 -15.49
CA ALA A 53 -20.95 6.60 -14.87
C ALA A 53 -20.38 6.46 -13.45
N ILE A 54 -19.20 7.03 -13.18
CA ILE A 54 -18.47 6.79 -11.92
C ILE A 54 -18.62 7.93 -10.90
N TRP A 55 -18.95 9.15 -11.34
CA TRP A 55 -19.14 10.31 -10.48
C TRP A 55 -20.58 10.81 -10.43
N ASN A 56 -21.55 10.03 -10.94
CA ASN A 56 -22.98 10.31 -10.87
C ASN A 56 -23.35 11.74 -11.35
N GLY A 57 -22.74 12.19 -12.45
CA GLY A 57 -22.98 13.51 -13.04
C GLY A 57 -22.25 14.68 -12.36
N ARG A 58 -21.40 14.46 -11.35
CA ARG A 58 -20.54 15.52 -10.79
C ARG A 58 -19.43 15.88 -11.78
N ILE A 59 -19.20 17.18 -11.95
CA ILE A 59 -18.10 17.69 -12.78
C ILE A 59 -16.78 17.44 -12.04
N VAL A 60 -15.86 16.72 -12.67
CA VAL A 60 -14.52 16.46 -12.14
C VAL A 60 -13.46 16.89 -13.15
N SER A 61 -12.29 17.28 -12.65
CA SER A 61 -11.18 17.68 -13.50
C SER A 61 -10.54 16.48 -14.21
N ASP A 62 -9.95 16.72 -15.38
CA ASP A 62 -9.15 15.73 -16.11
C ASP A 62 -8.03 15.11 -15.26
N ALA A 63 -7.46 15.88 -14.34
CA ALA A 63 -6.45 15.41 -13.40
C ALA A 63 -7.03 14.37 -12.41
N ALA A 64 -8.28 14.55 -11.95
CA ALA A 64 -8.95 13.60 -11.07
C ALA A 64 -9.27 12.29 -11.80
N LEU A 65 -9.77 12.36 -13.04
CA LEU A 65 -10.01 11.19 -13.89
C LEU A 65 -8.70 10.41 -14.15
N THR A 66 -7.64 11.13 -14.52
CA THR A 66 -6.32 10.53 -14.79
C THR A 66 -5.75 9.84 -13.55
N THR A 67 -5.91 10.46 -12.38
CA THR A 67 -5.47 9.89 -11.10
C THR A 67 -6.20 8.58 -10.80
N ARG A 68 -7.52 8.53 -11.01
CA ARG A 68 -8.31 7.30 -10.80
C ARG A 68 -7.97 6.22 -11.81
N LEU A 69 -7.80 6.56 -13.08
CA LEU A 69 -7.39 5.61 -14.10
C LEU A 69 -6.01 4.99 -13.80
N ASN A 70 -5.06 5.82 -13.33
CA ASN A 70 -3.74 5.34 -12.92
C ASN A 70 -3.78 4.48 -11.64
N ALA A 71 -4.77 4.70 -10.76
CA ALA A 71 -5.02 3.81 -9.64
C ALA A 71 -5.55 2.45 -10.11
N VAL A 72 -6.47 2.40 -11.08
CA VAL A 72 -6.93 1.14 -11.70
C VAL A 72 -5.76 0.40 -12.33
N ARG A 73 -4.97 1.06 -13.18
CA ARG A 73 -3.82 0.44 -13.85
C ARG A 73 -2.86 -0.20 -12.84
N ARG A 74 -2.45 0.54 -11.81
CA ARG A 74 -1.60 0.00 -10.74
C ARG A 74 -2.24 -1.19 -10.01
N ALA A 75 -3.54 -1.14 -9.78
CA ALA A 75 -4.29 -2.20 -9.11
C ALA A 75 -4.36 -3.50 -9.92
N ILE A 76 -4.26 -3.45 -11.24
CA ILE A 76 -4.23 -4.63 -12.13
C ILE A 76 -2.84 -4.95 -12.70
N GLY A 77 -1.80 -4.22 -12.27
CA GLY A 77 -0.41 -4.50 -12.68
C GLY A 77 -0.05 -3.89 -14.02
N ASP A 78 -0.91 -3.00 -14.52
CA ASP A 78 -0.70 -2.25 -15.74
C ASP A 78 -0.14 -0.84 -15.44
N SER A 79 0.34 -0.15 -16.47
CA SER A 79 0.83 1.22 -16.36
C SER A 79 0.48 2.05 -17.59
N GLY A 80 0.56 3.37 -17.45
CA GLY A 80 0.32 4.28 -18.59
C GLY A 80 1.33 4.12 -19.73
N GLN A 81 2.48 3.50 -19.48
CA GLN A 81 3.50 3.20 -20.49
C GLN A 81 3.28 1.82 -21.13
N GLN A 82 3.04 0.79 -20.32
CA GLN A 82 2.86 -0.58 -20.81
C GLN A 82 1.50 -0.80 -21.48
N GLN A 83 0.43 -0.21 -20.91
CA GLN A 83 -0.95 -0.26 -21.42
C GLN A 83 -1.39 -1.66 -21.90
N ARG A 84 -1.01 -2.70 -21.17
CA ARG A 84 -1.26 -4.10 -21.51
C ARG A 84 -2.73 -4.46 -21.37
N LEU A 85 -3.37 -3.95 -20.31
CA LEU A 85 -4.74 -4.29 -19.94
C LEU A 85 -5.70 -3.14 -20.24
N ILE A 86 -5.30 -1.89 -20.00
CA ILE A 86 -6.11 -0.69 -20.27
C ILE A 86 -5.38 0.20 -21.27
N LYS A 87 -5.85 0.16 -22.52
CA LYS A 87 -5.29 0.94 -23.62
C LYS A 87 -5.93 2.33 -23.71
N THR A 88 -5.09 3.35 -23.86
CA THR A 88 -5.52 4.72 -24.13
C THR A 88 -5.66 4.93 -25.62
N PHE A 89 -6.80 5.45 -26.05
CA PHE A 89 -7.05 5.89 -27.41
C PHE A 89 -7.06 7.43 -27.42
N PRO A 90 -6.00 8.08 -27.93
CA PRO A 90 -5.88 9.53 -27.89
C PRO A 90 -7.12 10.22 -28.47
N ARG A 91 -7.64 11.22 -27.73
CA ARG A 91 -8.84 12.00 -28.08
C ARG A 91 -10.16 11.20 -28.20
N LYS A 92 -10.15 9.89 -27.88
CA LYS A 92 -11.34 9.02 -27.94
C LYS A 92 -11.71 8.41 -26.59
N GLY A 93 -10.73 8.05 -25.77
CA GLY A 93 -10.99 7.51 -24.42
C GLY A 93 -10.15 6.28 -24.10
N PHE A 94 -10.74 5.30 -23.41
CA PHE A 94 -10.04 4.15 -22.85
C PHE A 94 -10.78 2.84 -23.13
N ARG A 95 -10.04 1.74 -23.22
CA ARG A 95 -10.63 0.41 -23.40
C ARG A 95 -9.84 -0.63 -22.63
N PHE A 96 -10.56 -1.53 -21.97
CA PHE A 96 -9.99 -2.76 -21.44
C PHE A 96 -9.74 -3.74 -22.60
N VAL A 97 -8.48 -4.11 -22.82
CA VAL A 97 -8.04 -4.95 -23.94
C VAL A 97 -7.46 -6.30 -23.49
N GLY A 98 -7.30 -6.52 -22.18
CA GLY A 98 -6.87 -7.81 -21.65
C GLY A 98 -7.89 -8.92 -21.93
N ALA A 99 -7.41 -10.15 -22.08
CA ALA A 99 -8.28 -11.32 -22.20
C ALA A 99 -8.97 -11.59 -20.86
N VAL A 100 -10.31 -11.61 -20.85
CA VAL A 100 -11.12 -11.81 -19.65
C VAL A 100 -11.94 -13.09 -19.76
N TYR A 101 -11.83 -13.96 -18.76
CA TYR A 101 -12.66 -15.13 -18.55
C TYR A 101 -13.68 -14.83 -17.44
N ASP A 102 -14.91 -15.34 -17.56
CA ASP A 102 -15.97 -15.14 -16.58
C ASP A 102 -16.38 -16.50 -15.99
N GLU A 103 -16.38 -16.63 -14.67
CA GLU A 103 -16.74 -17.88 -13.96
C GLU A 103 -18.22 -18.25 -14.14
N ASP A 104 -19.09 -17.26 -14.41
CA ASP A 104 -20.53 -17.49 -14.56
C ASP A 104 -20.91 -18.02 -15.95
N ARG A 105 -19.94 -18.17 -16.87
CA ARG A 105 -20.16 -18.98 -18.08
C ARG A 105 -19.90 -20.45 -17.76
N ARG A 106 -20.81 -21.08 -16.99
CA ARG A 106 -21.09 -22.49 -17.23
C ARG A 106 -21.59 -22.59 -18.68
N PRO A 107 -20.88 -23.23 -19.63
CA PRO A 107 -21.59 -23.84 -20.72
C PRO A 107 -22.47 -24.90 -20.05
N GLY A 108 -23.75 -24.57 -19.86
CA GLY A 108 -24.74 -25.60 -19.60
C GLY A 108 -24.50 -26.70 -20.64
N THR A 109 -24.37 -27.94 -20.16
CA THR A 109 -24.49 -29.13 -20.97
C THR A 109 -25.63 -28.93 -21.96
N THR A 110 -25.28 -28.57 -23.19
CA THR A 110 -26.21 -28.57 -24.31
C THR A 110 -25.55 -29.45 -25.34
N VAL A 111 -26.04 -30.68 -25.32
CA VAL A 111 -25.96 -31.61 -26.43
C VAL A 111 -26.32 -30.86 -27.73
N ILE A 112 -25.51 -31.09 -28.74
CA ILE A 112 -25.65 -30.79 -30.17
C ILE A 112 -27.04 -30.27 -30.60
N THR A 113 -27.09 -29.09 -31.22
CA THR A 113 -27.67 -28.96 -32.56
C THR A 113 -27.06 -27.75 -33.26
N VAL A 114 -26.54 -27.98 -34.46
CA VAL A 114 -26.21 -26.93 -35.43
C VAL A 114 -27.52 -26.53 -36.13
N PRO A 115 -27.94 -25.26 -36.10
CA PRO A 115 -28.79 -24.72 -37.14
C PRO A 115 -27.97 -23.76 -38.01
N VAL A 116 -27.63 -24.28 -39.18
CA VAL A 116 -27.64 -23.65 -40.50
C VAL A 116 -28.28 -22.24 -40.57
N VAL A 117 -27.43 -21.28 -40.95
CA VAL A 117 -27.59 -20.28 -42.05
C VAL A 117 -28.26 -18.90 -41.84
N SER A 118 -27.60 -17.94 -42.51
CA SER A 118 -28.03 -16.64 -43.11
C SER A 118 -28.23 -15.44 -42.19
N SER A 119 -27.32 -14.46 -42.22
CA SER A 119 -27.19 -13.36 -43.21
C SER A 119 -28.29 -12.31 -43.09
N ASN A 120 -27.96 -11.13 -42.55
CA ASN A 120 -28.03 -9.83 -43.25
C ASN A 120 -27.84 -8.65 -42.28
N ALA A 121 -27.50 -7.51 -42.89
CA ALA A 121 -27.42 -6.15 -42.37
C ALA A 121 -26.07 -5.67 -41.82
N VAL A 122 -25.18 -5.46 -42.80
CA VAL A 122 -24.27 -4.31 -42.92
C VAL A 122 -25.00 -3.00 -42.63
N GLY A 123 -24.36 -2.06 -41.92
CA GLY A 123 -24.85 -0.70 -41.71
C GLY A 123 -23.80 0.20 -41.07
N GLU A 124 -23.27 1.12 -41.86
CA GLU A 124 -22.07 1.93 -41.63
C GLU A 124 -22.18 3.06 -40.60
N ARG A 125 -21.01 3.41 -40.05
CA ARG A 125 -20.73 4.68 -39.37
C ARG A 125 -20.64 5.83 -40.38
N ARG A 126 -21.19 7.01 -40.04
CA ARG A 126 -20.72 8.37 -40.40
C ARG A 126 -21.35 9.34 -39.38
N PHE A 127 -20.65 9.80 -38.33
CA PHE A 127 -19.60 10.83 -38.32
C PHE A 127 -19.98 12.09 -39.11
N THR A 128 -20.86 12.89 -38.51
CA THR A 128 -21.21 14.25 -38.93
C THR A 128 -20.06 15.20 -38.60
N GLY A 129 -19.35 15.63 -39.63
CA GLY A 129 -18.57 16.86 -39.59
C GLY A 129 -19.54 18.05 -39.72
N TRP A 130 -19.59 18.88 -38.69
CA TRP A 130 -20.14 20.23 -38.78
C TRP A 130 -19.60 21.08 -37.63
N LEU A 131 -18.41 21.64 -37.83
CA LEU A 131 -17.96 22.84 -37.14
C LEU A 131 -17.84 23.89 -38.24
N GLU A 132 -18.74 24.87 -38.22
CA GLU A 132 -18.52 26.26 -38.63
C GLU A 132 -19.86 26.88 -39.01
N ASN A 133 -20.39 27.67 -38.09
CA ASN A 133 -21.16 28.89 -38.30
C ASN A 133 -21.98 29.13 -37.03
N LEU A 134 -21.99 30.29 -36.40
CA LEU A 134 -21.25 31.50 -36.63
C LEU A 134 -21.61 32.33 -35.39
N ARG A 135 -20.61 32.93 -34.74
CA ARG A 135 -20.81 34.04 -33.82
C ARG A 135 -21.78 35.06 -34.44
N ARG A 136 -22.90 35.34 -33.75
CA ARG A 136 -23.58 36.65 -33.64
C ARG A 136 -25.02 36.42 -33.18
N ARG A 137 -25.30 36.72 -31.92
CA ARG A 137 -26.38 37.65 -31.54
C ARG A 137 -26.20 38.06 -30.08
N LEU A 138 -25.63 39.25 -29.97
CA LEU A 138 -25.52 40.09 -28.79
C LEU A 138 -26.92 40.54 -28.30
N LYS A 139 -27.07 40.49 -26.96
CA LYS A 139 -27.51 41.53 -26.00
C LYS A 139 -28.95 42.12 -25.99
N LEU A 140 -29.32 42.44 -24.72
CA LEU A 140 -30.37 43.34 -24.15
C LEU A 140 -31.72 42.66 -23.86
N VAL A 141 -32.31 42.72 -22.66
CA VAL A 141 -32.74 43.84 -21.77
C VAL A 141 -32.75 43.31 -20.31
N GLY A 142 -32.57 44.00 -19.18
CA GLY A 142 -32.50 45.41 -18.77
C GLY A 142 -32.87 45.46 -17.26
N SER A 143 -32.11 46.23 -16.46
CA SER A 143 -32.26 46.54 -15.02
C SER A 143 -33.64 47.11 -14.62
N VAL A 144 -34.07 47.22 -13.35
CA VAL A 144 -33.71 48.18 -12.25
C VAL A 144 -34.44 47.71 -10.94
N LEU A 145 -33.91 47.70 -9.70
CA LEU A 145 -33.71 48.75 -8.66
C LEU A 145 -33.05 48.06 -7.42
N ALA A 146 -31.88 48.46 -6.87
CA ALA A 146 -31.59 49.62 -6.00
C ALA A 146 -32.54 49.69 -4.79
N SER A 147 -32.20 49.70 -3.49
CA SER A 147 -30.98 49.91 -2.71
C SER A 147 -31.33 49.60 -1.23
N VAL A 148 -30.34 49.30 -0.37
CA VAL A 148 -30.15 49.82 1.02
C VAL A 148 -29.04 49.02 1.70
N ALA A 149 -28.20 49.74 2.45
CA ALA A 149 -27.20 49.26 3.43
C ALA A 149 -25.79 48.88 2.93
N ALA A 150 -25.14 49.83 2.24
CA ALA A 150 -23.68 49.97 2.24
C ALA A 150 -23.10 50.59 3.54
N ILE A 151 -23.80 50.51 4.70
CA ILE A 151 -23.31 51.03 6.00
C ILE A 151 -23.36 49.95 7.11
N GLY A 152 -23.80 48.72 6.82
CA GLY A 152 -23.81 47.61 7.80
C GLY A 152 -22.55 46.73 7.85
N ALA A 153 -21.48 47.08 7.10
CA ALA A 153 -20.44 46.11 6.73
C ALA A 153 -19.18 46.09 7.62
N ILE A 154 -19.07 46.88 8.71
CA ILE A 154 -17.87 46.86 9.57
C ILE A 154 -18.15 46.43 11.02
N ALA A 155 -19.39 46.52 11.53
CA ALA A 155 -19.73 46.05 12.88
C ALA A 155 -20.30 44.62 12.93
N GLY A 156 -21.01 44.16 11.87
CA GLY A 156 -21.53 42.78 11.81
C GLY A 156 -20.46 41.71 11.58
N GLY A 157 -19.30 42.10 11.06
CA GLY A 157 -18.20 41.19 10.72
C GLY A 157 -17.48 40.58 11.93
N VAL A 158 -17.42 41.27 13.08
CA VAL A 158 -16.65 40.78 14.25
C VAL A 158 -17.52 39.96 15.20
N ALA A 159 -18.81 40.29 15.35
CA ALA A 159 -19.74 39.49 16.15
C ALA A 159 -20.13 38.16 15.46
N GLY A 160 -20.29 38.18 14.14
CA GLY A 160 -20.52 36.96 13.35
C GLY A 160 -19.31 36.02 13.38
N TYR A 161 -18.09 36.57 13.33
CA TYR A 161 -16.87 35.78 13.42
C TYR A 161 -16.66 35.16 14.81
N TRP A 162 -17.02 35.88 15.88
CA TRP A 162 -16.87 35.36 17.26
C TRP A 162 -17.90 34.27 17.60
N ASN A 163 -19.11 34.31 17.05
CA ASN A 163 -20.11 33.25 17.26
C ASN A 163 -19.89 32.03 16.34
N ALA A 164 -19.36 32.22 15.14
CA ALA A 164 -18.93 31.11 14.28
C ALA A 164 -17.68 30.38 14.82
N TRP A 165 -16.78 31.08 15.53
CA TRP A 165 -15.61 30.44 16.13
C TRP A 165 -15.92 29.59 17.37
N LYS A 166 -17.05 29.84 18.04
CA LYS A 166 -17.52 29.01 19.17
C LYS A 166 -18.19 27.71 18.74
N THR A 167 -18.87 27.68 17.60
CA THR A 167 -19.44 26.43 17.05
C THR A 167 -18.36 25.55 16.45
N VAL A 168 -17.35 26.12 15.79
CA VAL A 168 -16.23 25.34 15.22
C VAL A 168 -15.36 24.67 16.29
N ARG A 169 -15.22 25.25 17.49
CA ARG A 169 -14.45 24.62 18.59
C ARG A 169 -15.21 23.52 19.33
N ALA A 170 -16.54 23.61 19.41
CA ALA A 170 -17.38 22.58 20.01
C ALA A 170 -17.50 21.33 19.09
N ASP A 171 -17.51 21.53 17.76
CA ASP A 171 -17.49 20.43 16.79
C ASP A 171 -16.08 19.85 16.60
N ALA A 172 -15.02 20.68 16.62
CA ALA A 172 -13.64 20.16 16.58
C ALA A 172 -13.30 19.26 17.77
N GLN A 173 -13.88 19.51 18.96
CA GLN A 173 -13.68 18.66 20.14
C GLN A 173 -14.59 17.43 20.18
N ARG A 174 -15.73 17.43 19.46
CA ARG A 174 -16.57 16.23 19.25
C ARG A 174 -16.06 15.34 18.12
N GLU A 175 -15.44 15.92 17.10
CA GLU A 175 -14.92 15.20 15.94
C GLU A 175 -13.54 14.57 16.22
N SER A 176 -12.71 15.15 17.11
CA SER A 176 -11.54 14.42 17.65
C SER A 176 -11.91 13.19 18.48
N GLN A 177 -13.17 13.02 18.88
CA GLN A 177 -13.64 11.80 19.55
C GLN A 177 -14.38 10.83 18.60
N ASN A 178 -14.53 11.14 17.31
CA ASN A 178 -15.32 10.31 16.39
C ASN A 178 -14.85 10.31 14.92
N ILE A 179 -13.53 10.31 14.68
CA ILE A 179 -12.98 9.93 13.37
C ILE A 179 -13.08 8.40 13.25
N PRO A 180 -13.84 7.84 12.29
CA PRO A 180 -13.70 6.43 11.93
C PRO A 180 -12.29 6.26 11.38
N THR A 181 -11.52 5.41 12.05
CA THR A 181 -10.17 5.00 11.71
C THR A 181 -10.06 4.70 10.21
N VAL A 182 -9.40 5.57 9.45
CA VAL A 182 -8.99 5.25 8.08
C VAL A 182 -7.97 4.14 8.18
N GLY A 183 -8.45 2.89 8.07
CA GLY A 183 -7.61 1.70 8.03
C GLY A 183 -6.64 1.81 6.84
N PRO A 184 -5.32 1.79 7.04
CA PRO A 184 -4.38 1.96 5.96
C PRO A 184 -4.33 0.70 5.09
N LYS A 185 -4.35 0.90 3.77
CA LYS A 185 -3.30 0.47 2.81
C LYS A 185 -2.45 -0.70 3.38
N ILE A 186 -2.59 -1.92 2.85
CA ILE A 186 -1.79 -3.09 3.30
C ILE A 186 -0.31 -2.67 3.32
N ALA A 187 0.23 -2.49 4.52
CA ALA A 187 1.64 -2.20 4.70
C ALA A 187 2.44 -3.39 4.14
N PRO A 188 3.63 -3.17 3.58
CA PRO A 188 4.55 -4.26 3.29
C PRO A 188 4.65 -5.20 4.49
N ARG A 189 4.75 -6.52 4.26
CA ARG A 189 4.81 -7.51 5.34
C ARG A 189 5.95 -7.24 6.32
N LEU A 190 7.05 -6.69 5.82
CA LEU A 190 8.12 -6.13 6.63
C LEU A 190 7.86 -4.65 6.89
N SER A 191 7.23 -4.36 8.03
CA SER A 191 7.04 -3.01 8.56
C SER A 191 7.76 -2.86 9.89
N LEU A 192 8.68 -1.89 9.97
CA LEU A 192 9.53 -1.73 11.14
C LEU A 192 9.82 -0.27 11.49
N VAL A 193 10.29 -0.05 12.71
CA VAL A 193 10.92 1.19 13.16
C VAL A 193 12.31 0.86 13.69
N VAL A 194 13.29 1.71 13.40
CA VAL A 194 14.58 1.69 14.12
C VAL A 194 14.47 2.68 15.27
N LEU A 195 14.44 2.18 16.50
CA LEU A 195 14.40 3.05 17.67
C LEU A 195 15.79 3.67 17.90
N PRO A 196 15.87 4.86 18.50
CA PRO A 196 17.16 5.47 18.85
C PRO A 196 17.97 4.52 19.73
N PHE A 197 19.16 4.14 19.28
CA PHE A 197 20.01 3.23 20.01
C PHE A 197 20.49 3.87 21.32
N ALA A 198 20.56 3.05 22.37
CA ALA A 198 21.05 3.50 23.66
C ALA A 198 22.58 3.69 23.61
N SER A 199 23.07 4.76 24.23
CA SER A 199 24.45 4.86 24.66
C SER A 199 24.57 4.33 26.09
N LEU A 200 25.60 3.53 26.38
CA LEU A 200 25.84 3.01 27.73
C LEU A 200 26.55 4.02 28.65
N ASN A 201 27.00 5.15 28.11
CA ASN A 201 27.56 6.27 28.86
C ASN A 201 26.74 7.53 28.52
N ASP A 202 26.38 8.36 29.51
CA ASP A 202 25.65 9.63 29.30
C ASP A 202 26.57 10.76 28.81
N ASP A 203 27.40 10.45 27.82
CA ASP A 203 28.25 11.42 27.11
C ASP A 203 27.53 11.83 25.81
N GLN A 204 27.40 13.15 25.60
CA GLN A 204 26.80 13.72 24.40
C GLN A 204 27.45 13.23 23.11
N ALA A 205 28.77 12.97 23.12
CA ALA A 205 29.48 12.44 21.97
C ALA A 205 29.04 11.00 21.64
N GLN A 206 28.82 10.15 22.65
CA GLN A 206 28.31 8.79 22.43
C GLN A 206 26.82 8.77 22.07
N ASP A 207 26.02 9.63 22.68
CA ASP A 207 24.60 9.78 22.33
C ASP A 207 24.43 10.21 20.87
N SER A 208 25.22 11.19 20.41
CA SER A 208 25.21 11.65 19.02
C SER A 208 25.68 10.55 18.06
N PHE A 209 26.67 9.75 18.49
CA PHE A 209 27.16 8.61 17.72
C PHE A 209 26.08 7.52 17.57
N ALA A 210 25.38 7.17 18.65
CA ALA A 210 24.28 6.21 18.63
C ALA A 210 23.11 6.68 17.74
N ASP A 211 22.81 7.99 17.76
CA ASP A 211 21.80 8.59 16.87
C ASP A 211 22.20 8.49 15.39
N SER A 212 23.49 8.69 15.08
CA SER A 212 24.01 8.54 13.72
C SER A 212 23.84 7.10 13.22
N ILE A 213 24.28 6.10 14.01
CA ILE A 213 24.12 4.68 13.65
C ILE A 213 22.64 4.33 13.42
N SER A 214 21.75 4.81 14.30
CA SER A 214 20.30 4.56 14.16
C SER A 214 19.73 5.21 12.89
N THR A 215 20.19 6.41 12.55
CA THR A 215 19.78 7.16 11.35
C THR A 215 20.26 6.48 10.06
N ASP A 216 21.50 6.01 10.06
CA ASP A 216 22.08 5.32 8.90
C ASP A 216 21.37 3.98 8.67
N LEU A 217 21.14 3.19 9.72
CA LEU A 217 20.35 1.95 9.63
C LEU A 217 18.92 2.21 9.14
N THR A 218 18.27 3.28 9.62
CA THR A 218 16.93 3.68 9.11
C THR A 218 16.98 3.93 7.61
N THR A 219 18.02 4.62 7.14
CA THR A 219 18.20 4.98 5.74
C THR A 219 18.47 3.73 4.88
N ASP A 220 19.37 2.85 5.32
CA ASP A 220 19.73 1.64 4.57
C ASP A 220 18.58 0.65 4.49
N LEU A 221 17.83 0.46 5.58
CA LEU A 221 16.63 -0.37 5.58
C LEU A 221 15.52 0.22 4.71
N ALA A 222 15.34 1.55 4.69
CA ALA A 222 14.33 2.21 3.87
C ALA A 222 14.63 2.15 2.36
N ARG A 223 15.89 1.95 1.98
CA ARG A 223 16.29 1.72 0.59
C ARG A 223 15.91 0.34 0.06
N MET A 224 15.52 -0.59 0.93
CA MET A 224 15.16 -1.94 0.52
C MET A 224 13.74 -2.00 -0.05
N PRO A 225 13.55 -2.60 -1.23
CA PRO A 225 12.23 -2.88 -1.77
C PRO A 225 11.40 -3.70 -0.79
N ALA A 226 10.09 -3.44 -0.74
CA ALA A 226 9.15 -4.16 0.12
C ALA A 226 9.40 -4.07 1.65
N THR A 227 10.19 -3.08 2.10
CA THR A 227 10.36 -2.73 3.51
C THR A 227 9.68 -1.39 3.80
N LEU A 228 8.75 -1.34 4.76
CA LEU A 228 8.25 -0.09 5.32
C LEU A 228 9.05 0.24 6.57
N VAL A 229 9.69 1.40 6.57
CA VAL A 229 10.45 1.92 7.72
C VAL A 229 9.79 3.21 8.20
N ILE A 230 9.49 3.28 9.49
CA ILE A 230 9.03 4.52 10.13
C ILE A 230 10.16 5.54 10.11
N GLY A 231 9.84 6.76 9.66
CA GLY A 231 10.82 7.83 9.49
C GLY A 231 11.49 8.25 10.80
N ARG A 232 12.74 8.72 10.67
CA ARG A 232 13.60 9.14 11.77
C ARG A 232 12.93 10.11 12.75
N GLU A 233 12.28 11.16 12.26
CA GLU A 233 11.66 12.18 13.12
C GLU A 233 10.61 11.60 14.06
N THR A 234 9.82 10.63 13.58
CA THR A 234 8.84 9.92 14.40
C THR A 234 9.53 9.01 15.41
N ALA A 235 10.56 8.28 15.01
CA ALA A 235 11.33 7.42 15.90
C ALA A 235 12.03 8.19 17.03
N LEU A 236 12.55 9.40 16.74
CA LEU A 236 13.19 10.27 17.72
C LEU A 236 12.25 10.71 18.84
N THR A 237 10.93 10.76 18.61
CA THR A 237 9.96 11.08 19.67
C THR A 237 9.95 10.07 20.82
N TYR A 238 10.52 8.88 20.61
CA TYR A 238 10.61 7.81 21.60
C TYR A 238 11.97 7.77 22.32
N LYS A 239 12.91 8.65 21.99
CA LYS A 239 14.24 8.71 22.63
C LYS A 239 14.13 8.98 24.15
N LYS A 240 14.90 8.23 24.95
CA LYS A 240 14.96 8.34 26.43
C LYS A 240 13.59 8.24 27.14
N LYS A 241 12.58 7.65 26.49
CA LYS A 241 11.28 7.34 27.09
C LYS A 241 11.19 5.86 27.44
N SER A 242 10.43 5.54 28.48
CA SER A 242 9.94 4.17 28.68
C SER A 242 8.84 3.92 27.65
N ILE A 243 9.00 2.89 26.81
CA ILE A 243 8.10 2.61 25.69
C ILE A 243 7.39 1.29 25.96
N ASP A 244 6.05 1.30 25.95
CA ASP A 244 5.29 0.06 25.81
C ASP A 244 5.35 -0.37 24.33
N LEU A 245 6.03 -1.49 24.08
CA LEU A 245 6.28 -1.99 22.73
C LEU A 245 4.99 -2.41 22.00
N LYS A 246 3.98 -2.90 22.72
CA LYS A 246 2.70 -3.29 22.10
C LYS A 246 1.90 -2.07 21.68
N GLN A 247 1.90 -1.05 22.55
CA GLN A 247 1.28 0.23 22.23
C GLN A 247 2.00 0.90 21.05
N LEU A 248 3.34 0.90 21.04
CA LEU A 248 4.16 1.42 19.94
C LEU A 248 3.77 0.78 18.58
N GLY A 249 3.65 -0.55 18.53
CA GLY A 249 3.26 -1.26 17.31
C GLY A 249 1.84 -0.88 16.84
N THR A 250 0.94 -0.65 17.79
CA THR A 250 -0.44 -0.22 17.52
C THR A 250 -0.49 1.21 17.01
N ASP A 251 0.20 2.14 17.69
CA ASP A 251 0.23 3.57 17.35
C ASP A 251 0.84 3.83 15.97
N LEU A 252 1.90 3.09 15.65
CA LEU A 252 2.63 3.24 14.39
C LEU A 252 2.10 2.32 13.27
N GLY A 253 1.26 1.35 13.59
CA GLY A 253 0.71 0.38 12.62
C GLY A 253 1.77 -0.52 11.99
N ILE A 254 2.78 -0.94 12.77
CA ILE A 254 3.93 -1.73 12.30
C ILE A 254 4.11 -3.00 13.14
N ARG A 255 4.85 -3.98 12.61
CA ARG A 255 5.04 -5.28 13.26
C ARG A 255 6.34 -5.41 14.05
N TRP A 256 7.41 -4.76 13.61
CA TRP A 256 8.74 -4.98 14.17
C TRP A 256 9.40 -3.71 14.68
N ALA A 257 10.28 -3.83 15.66
CA ALA A 257 11.23 -2.78 16.01
C ALA A 257 12.66 -3.31 15.97
N VAL A 258 13.56 -2.50 15.43
CA VAL A 258 15.00 -2.68 15.60
C VAL A 258 15.41 -1.89 16.83
N ARG A 259 15.94 -2.59 17.82
CA ARG A 259 16.49 -2.00 19.04
C ARG A 259 17.97 -2.25 19.09
N GLY A 260 18.69 -1.39 19.80
CA GLY A 260 20.11 -1.57 19.94
C GLY A 260 20.75 -0.67 20.97
N ALA A 261 22.01 -0.97 21.24
CA ALA A 261 22.88 -0.15 22.05
C ALA A 261 24.25 -0.10 21.40
N VAL A 262 24.86 1.07 21.42
CA VAL A 262 26.19 1.30 20.88
C VAL A 262 27.13 1.61 22.04
N ARG A 263 28.34 1.05 21.95
CA ARG A 263 29.48 1.48 22.75
C ARG A 263 30.61 1.84 21.83
N ARG A 264 31.24 2.97 22.11
CA ARG A 264 32.51 3.36 21.50
C ARG A 264 33.58 3.47 22.58
N ASN A 265 34.73 2.85 22.35
CA ASN A 265 35.92 2.98 23.18
C ASN A 265 37.13 3.27 22.28
N GLY A 266 37.49 4.54 22.15
CA GLY A 266 38.48 4.99 21.17
C GLY A 266 38.02 4.70 19.75
N GLU A 267 38.76 3.83 19.07
CA GLU A 267 38.46 3.34 17.70
C GLU A 267 37.57 2.09 17.71
N GLN A 268 37.45 1.37 18.81
CA GLN A 268 36.64 0.16 18.88
C GLN A 268 35.16 0.52 19.04
N VAL A 269 34.32 -0.06 18.18
CA VAL A 269 32.87 0.11 18.18
C VAL A 269 32.20 -1.24 18.34
N ARG A 270 31.14 -1.22 19.14
CA ARG A 270 30.43 -2.40 19.58
C ARG A 270 28.95 -2.10 19.56
N VAL A 271 28.22 -2.81 18.72
CA VAL A 271 26.79 -2.62 18.49
C VAL A 271 26.07 -3.91 18.85
N ASN A 272 25.15 -3.81 19.81
CA ASN A 272 24.18 -4.87 20.06
C ASN A 272 22.89 -4.50 19.32
N VAL A 273 22.33 -5.43 18.56
CA VAL A 273 21.12 -5.19 17.78
C VAL A 273 20.13 -6.31 18.04
N SER A 274 18.86 -5.97 18.20
CA SER A 274 17.76 -6.94 18.27
C SER A 274 16.60 -6.57 17.36
N LEU A 275 15.93 -7.60 16.85
CA LEU A 275 14.69 -7.49 16.10
C LEU A 275 13.55 -7.99 16.98
N THR A 276 12.64 -7.10 17.32
CA THR A 276 11.57 -7.32 18.29
C THR A 276 10.21 -7.40 17.60
N ASP A 277 9.43 -8.44 17.86
CA ASP A 277 8.01 -8.50 17.47
C ASP A 277 7.21 -7.61 18.42
N LEU A 278 6.59 -6.54 17.89
CA LEU A 278 5.83 -5.59 18.69
C LEU A 278 4.49 -6.13 19.17
N GLN A 279 3.94 -7.18 18.55
CA GLN A 279 2.69 -7.80 19.03
C GLN A 279 2.93 -8.64 20.28
N THR A 280 4.06 -9.35 20.31
CA THR A 280 4.40 -10.23 21.44
C THR A 280 5.34 -9.59 22.46
N ALA A 281 5.94 -8.45 22.11
CA ALA A 281 7.03 -7.79 22.87
C ALA A 281 8.21 -8.72 23.14
N ARG A 282 8.55 -9.59 22.19
CA ARG A 282 9.66 -10.54 22.27
C ARG A 282 10.68 -10.27 21.19
N ASP A 283 11.95 -10.36 21.57
CA ASP A 283 13.04 -10.38 20.61
C ASP A 283 13.01 -11.72 19.89
N ILE A 284 12.82 -11.69 18.57
CA ILE A 284 12.88 -12.88 17.72
C ILE A 284 14.33 -13.18 17.32
N TRP A 285 15.19 -12.18 17.41
CA TRP A 285 16.61 -12.28 17.14
C TRP A 285 17.38 -11.18 17.87
N SER A 286 18.60 -11.49 18.25
CA SER A 286 19.56 -10.54 18.82
C SER A 286 20.96 -11.00 18.46
N ASP A 287 21.86 -10.06 18.21
CA ASP A 287 23.24 -10.35 17.86
C ASP A 287 24.16 -9.19 18.23
N ARG A 288 25.45 -9.46 18.16
CA ARG A 288 26.53 -8.57 18.56
C ARG A 288 27.47 -8.37 17.38
N PHE A 289 27.78 -7.11 17.12
CA PHE A 289 28.72 -6.73 16.08
C PHE A 289 29.82 -5.88 16.68
N ASP A 290 31.07 -6.29 16.45
CA ASP A 290 32.27 -5.57 16.88
C ASP A 290 33.04 -5.14 15.62
N GLY A 291 33.63 -3.96 15.65
CA GLY A 291 34.40 -3.43 14.53
C GLY A 291 35.09 -2.11 14.86
N ASP A 292 35.77 -1.53 13.88
CA ASP A 292 36.53 -0.30 14.05
C ASP A 292 35.77 0.92 13.52
N LEU A 293 35.99 2.08 14.14
CA LEU A 293 35.40 3.36 13.76
C LEU A 293 35.74 3.74 12.30
N ALA A 294 36.93 3.36 11.84
CA ALA A 294 37.39 3.60 10.47
C ALA A 294 36.60 2.78 9.42
N ASN A 295 36.03 1.63 9.83
CA ASN A 295 35.33 0.70 8.95
C ASN A 295 33.83 0.59 9.28
N LEU A 296 33.24 1.67 9.82
CA LEU A 296 31.85 1.66 10.27
C LEU A 296 30.84 1.30 9.18
N THR A 297 31.06 1.73 7.95
CA THR A 297 30.15 1.41 6.84
C THR A 297 30.08 -0.10 6.60
N VAL A 298 31.21 -0.81 6.71
CA VAL A 298 31.23 -2.28 6.59
C VAL A 298 30.47 -2.93 7.73
N LEU A 299 30.62 -2.40 8.95
CA LEU A 299 29.87 -2.86 10.12
C LEU A 299 28.35 -2.65 9.93
N GLN A 300 27.94 -1.47 9.46
CA GLN A 300 26.54 -1.12 9.18
C GLN A 300 25.95 -2.00 8.07
N ASP A 301 26.67 -2.22 6.97
CA ASP A 301 26.25 -3.10 5.88
C ASP A 301 26.02 -4.52 6.37
N THR A 302 26.91 -5.01 7.24
CA THR A 302 26.79 -6.34 7.85
C THR A 302 25.55 -6.45 8.75
N ILE A 303 25.32 -5.44 9.60
CA ILE A 303 24.14 -5.36 10.47
C ILE A 303 22.86 -5.35 9.64
N THR A 304 22.79 -4.48 8.62
CA THR A 304 21.63 -4.34 7.74
C THR A 304 21.33 -5.65 7.00
N ALA A 305 22.33 -6.29 6.42
CA ALA A 305 22.18 -7.57 5.73
C ALA A 305 21.65 -8.66 6.68
N ARG A 306 22.19 -8.73 7.91
CA ARG A 306 21.77 -9.71 8.93
C ARG A 306 20.33 -9.47 9.41
N LEU A 307 19.96 -8.22 9.66
CA LEU A 307 18.60 -7.82 10.04
C LEU A 307 17.57 -8.23 8.98
N LEU A 308 17.81 -7.86 7.72
CA LEU A 308 16.89 -8.15 6.61
C LEU A 308 16.78 -9.66 6.37
N CYS A 309 17.90 -10.38 6.44
CA CYS A 309 17.92 -11.83 6.31
C CYS A 309 16.98 -12.50 7.31
N VAL A 310 17.18 -12.20 8.60
CA VAL A 310 16.37 -12.77 9.69
C VAL A 310 14.91 -12.34 9.58
N ALA A 311 14.65 -11.07 9.29
CA ALA A 311 13.30 -10.55 9.17
C ALA A 311 12.50 -11.26 8.06
N HIS A 312 13.08 -11.38 6.86
CA HIS A 312 12.41 -12.06 5.75
C HIS A 312 12.25 -13.57 5.98
N LEU A 313 13.22 -14.23 6.62
CA LEU A 313 13.09 -15.64 7.04
C LEU A 313 11.91 -15.85 7.98
N HIS A 314 11.76 -15.00 9.00
CA HIS A 314 10.64 -15.06 9.94
C HIS A 314 9.29 -14.78 9.28
N LEU A 315 9.26 -13.87 8.31
CA LEU A 315 8.08 -13.58 7.51
C LEU A 315 7.80 -14.62 6.43
N ARG A 316 8.66 -15.64 6.29
CA ARG A 316 8.63 -16.66 5.22
C ARG A 316 8.65 -16.06 3.81
N GLN A 317 9.34 -14.93 3.69
CA GLN A 317 9.64 -14.22 2.46
C GLN A 317 10.99 -14.70 1.92
N TYR A 318 11.05 -15.97 1.51
CA TYR A 318 12.33 -16.60 1.21
C TYR A 318 13.05 -15.97 0.02
N GLU A 319 12.30 -15.49 -0.98
CA GLU A 319 12.86 -14.82 -2.16
C GLU A 319 13.53 -13.50 -1.76
N GLU A 320 12.86 -12.69 -0.96
CA GLU A 320 13.40 -11.44 -0.42
C GLU A 320 14.55 -11.67 0.57
N ALA A 321 14.58 -12.83 1.24
CA ALA A 321 15.68 -13.22 2.13
C ALA A 321 16.97 -13.59 1.37
N LEU A 322 16.91 -13.97 0.09
CA LEU A 322 18.06 -14.58 -0.59
C LEU A 322 19.28 -13.65 -0.65
N GLN A 323 19.07 -12.43 -1.12
CA GLN A 323 20.13 -11.47 -1.34
C GLN A 323 20.72 -10.98 0.01
N PRO A 324 19.92 -10.52 1.00
CA PRO A 324 20.46 -10.09 2.28
C PRO A 324 21.18 -11.22 3.04
N CYS A 325 20.64 -12.43 3.04
CA CYS A 325 21.25 -13.54 3.75
C CYS A 325 22.60 -13.96 3.16
N SER A 326 22.74 -13.99 1.83
CA SER A 326 24.04 -14.28 1.19
C SER A 326 25.12 -13.26 1.56
N ARG A 327 24.78 -11.97 1.61
CA ARG A 327 25.69 -10.92 2.12
C ARG A 327 26.03 -11.10 3.59
N SER A 328 25.08 -11.53 4.42
CA SER A 328 25.29 -11.69 5.86
C SER A 328 26.15 -12.89 6.23
N LEU A 329 26.12 -13.97 5.42
CA LEU A 329 26.75 -15.25 5.76
C LEU A 329 28.13 -15.45 5.12
N ASN A 330 28.62 -14.50 4.32
CA ASN A 330 29.87 -14.62 3.56
C ASN A 330 29.96 -15.97 2.79
N MET A 331 28.81 -16.50 2.37
CA MET A 331 28.68 -17.76 1.64
C MET A 331 28.40 -17.45 0.18
N THR A 332 29.07 -18.18 -0.72
CA THR A 332 28.80 -18.06 -2.16
C THR A 332 27.36 -18.45 -2.47
N GLY A 333 26.77 -17.87 -3.54
CA GLY A 333 25.33 -17.99 -3.82
C GLY A 333 24.79 -19.43 -3.92
N THR A 334 25.63 -20.37 -4.36
CA THR A 334 25.29 -21.80 -4.46
C THR A 334 25.18 -22.50 -3.10
N ASP A 335 26.10 -22.24 -2.18
CA ASP A 335 26.09 -22.83 -0.83
C ASP A 335 24.90 -22.32 -0.02
N PHE A 336 24.57 -21.05 -0.22
CA PHE A 336 23.46 -20.41 0.46
C PHE A 336 22.08 -20.92 -0.01
N GLN A 337 21.90 -21.21 -1.31
CA GLN A 337 20.64 -21.75 -1.82
C GLN A 337 20.36 -23.17 -1.33
N ALA A 338 21.40 -23.99 -1.19
CA ALA A 338 21.31 -25.31 -0.56
C ALA A 338 20.94 -25.19 0.93
N TYR A 339 21.59 -24.28 1.67
CA TYR A 339 21.28 -23.99 3.08
C TYR A 339 19.84 -23.51 3.30
N MET A 340 19.34 -22.61 2.45
CA MET A 340 17.95 -22.12 2.51
C MET A 340 16.91 -23.19 2.16
N SER A 341 17.21 -24.05 1.18
CA SER A 341 16.37 -25.20 0.84
C SER A 341 16.29 -26.18 2.02
N LEU A 342 17.40 -26.36 2.73
CA LEU A 342 17.46 -27.20 3.93
C LEU A 342 16.63 -26.59 5.08
N ILE A 343 16.79 -25.30 5.38
CA ILE A 343 16.02 -24.62 6.45
C ILE A 343 14.52 -24.60 6.14
N SER A 344 14.13 -24.32 4.90
CA SER A 344 12.71 -24.31 4.50
C SER A 344 12.09 -25.72 4.59
N ALA A 345 12.84 -26.77 4.24
CA ALA A 345 12.43 -28.16 4.44
C ALA A 345 12.26 -28.52 5.93
N TYR A 346 13.21 -28.11 6.80
CA TYR A 346 13.11 -28.31 8.25
C TYR A 346 11.96 -27.50 8.88
N GLY A 347 11.65 -26.31 8.36
CA GLY A 347 10.49 -25.53 8.80
C GLY A 347 9.16 -26.20 8.45
N TRP A 348 9.11 -26.92 7.31
CA TRP A 348 7.94 -27.69 6.88
C TRP A 348 7.71 -28.92 7.76
N THR A 349 8.76 -29.67 8.10
CA THR A 349 8.64 -30.87 8.94
C THR A 349 8.18 -30.54 10.37
N TRP A 350 8.72 -29.47 10.96
CA TRP A 350 8.30 -29.01 12.30
C TRP A 350 6.83 -28.58 12.39
N GLN A 351 6.26 -28.05 11.30
CA GLN A 351 4.84 -27.71 11.23
C GLN A 351 3.95 -28.95 11.16
N THR A 352 4.39 -29.99 10.45
CA THR A 352 3.65 -31.25 10.34
C THR A 352 3.65 -32.07 11.63
N GLU A 353 4.69 -31.96 12.46
CA GLU A 353 4.74 -32.62 13.78
C GLU A 353 3.82 -31.93 14.80
N ARG A 354 3.69 -30.60 14.74
CA ARG A 354 2.72 -29.86 15.57
C ARG A 354 1.26 -30.16 15.23
N THR A 355 0.94 -30.36 13.96
CA THR A 355 -0.42 -30.73 13.53
C THR A 355 -0.74 -32.20 13.82
N ARG A 356 0.27 -33.09 13.85
CA ARG A 356 0.09 -34.48 14.31
C ARG A 356 -0.03 -34.64 15.82
N GLY A 357 0.68 -33.82 16.61
CA GLY A 357 0.62 -33.87 18.08
C GLY A 357 -0.68 -33.32 18.70
N GLY A 358 -1.50 -32.60 17.92
CA GLY A 358 -2.74 -31.98 18.39
C GLY A 358 -4.00 -32.86 18.33
N ASN A 359 -3.92 -34.09 17.79
CA ASN A 359 -5.07 -34.96 17.54
C ASN A 359 -5.14 -36.21 18.43
N VAL A 360 -4.49 -36.21 19.61
CA VAL A 360 -4.62 -37.30 20.59
C VAL A 360 -5.16 -36.73 21.91
N THR A 361 -6.45 -36.39 21.97
CA THR A 361 -7.22 -36.22 23.23
C THR A 361 -8.74 -36.11 22.99
N ALA A 362 -9.32 -36.89 22.06
CA ALA A 362 -10.78 -36.96 21.93
C ALA A 362 -11.25 -38.30 21.36
N ALA A 363 -11.00 -39.39 22.08
CA ALA A 363 -11.68 -40.67 21.84
C ALA A 363 -11.56 -41.61 23.06
N GLN A 364 -11.98 -41.15 24.24
CA GLN A 364 -12.37 -42.04 25.34
C GLN A 364 -13.49 -41.35 26.10
N ASP A 365 -14.72 -41.55 25.61
CA ASP A 365 -15.94 -41.65 26.42
C ASP A 365 -17.12 -41.87 25.48
N THR A 366 -17.42 -43.14 25.20
CA THR A 366 -18.81 -43.61 25.03
C THR A 366 -18.82 -45.15 25.08
N SER A 367 -19.52 -45.65 26.10
CA SER A 367 -20.05 -47.01 26.31
C SER A 367 -19.10 -48.09 26.81
#